data_AF-A0A495J8W3-F1
#
_entry.id   AF-A0A495J8W3-F1
#
_cell.length_a   1.000
_cell.length_b   1.000
_cell.length_c   1.000
_cell.angle_alpha   90.00
_cell.angle_beta   90.00
_cell.angle_gamma   90.00
#
_symmetry.space_group_name_H-M   'P 1'
#
loop_
_entity.id
_entity.type
_entity.pdbx_description
1 polymer ?
#
loop_
_entity_poly.entity_id
_entity_poly.type
_entity_poly.pdbx_seq_one_letter_code
_entity_poly.pdbx_strand_id
1 'polypeptide(L)'
;MNVVPKLIIDNPELLLYMDGKLHITVLGGIKLTGFDRLKVTLKMVCGGNTNKAFRHNLDLYNSVQAEHLIEKSAEALDVAAAELAKVISRLTTALEDYRSERLEAMKPKQAEKKQLTEAERKIALQYLKAPGLLGRTRQAISASGIVGEEVNSLIAYLIYTSRKRNTPLHLMCLGPSGTGKTWLQERVSELIPEEDKLEITMLSMNAFYYFGKDELKNKLLLIEDMDGADNVLYPLRELQSKRRISKTVTLKDSKGNLKTVTLNVEGPVCVSGCTTREQLYEDNANRCILLYTDDSPEQDKKIMDYQRRQSAGLLDHQAERNVREQLKNVQRLLQPVGVKNPFATYLQLPEAIFKPRRTMLLLLLFTETITFYHQYQRELQTDTTTGEQYVETTIEDIEVAFSLLETTLLKKSDELNDACRSFFEKLKAWLRQNDSETFYSKEVRPVFRLSPSSLSRYLYELERMGYIKIARGSRYKGFEYKVQSWDDLETLTNDAHEMMENILIEIRKVNHSSPGVAQSPDGLHNTQKTSKKTAVAQQQ
;
A
#
# COMPACT_ATOMS: atom_id res chain seq x y z
N MET A 1 23.99 46.99 30.13
CA MET A 1 23.38 45.65 30.00
C MET A 1 23.55 45.21 28.56
N ASN A 2 24.39 44.22 28.29
CA ASN A 2 24.55 43.66 26.95
C ASN A 2 23.31 42.83 26.63
N VAL A 3 22.39 43.39 25.84
CA VAL A 3 21.24 42.66 25.32
C VAL A 3 21.79 41.65 24.30
N VAL A 4 21.63 40.36 24.59
CA VAL A 4 22.03 39.28 23.69
C VAL A 4 21.18 39.38 22.41
N PRO A 5 21.77 39.28 21.21
CA PRO A 5 21.01 39.31 19.98
C PRO A 5 20.00 38.16 19.93
N LYS A 6 18.76 38.44 19.53
CA LYS A 6 17.68 37.44 19.53
C LYS A 6 16.76 37.61 18.34
N LEU A 7 16.45 36.50 17.66
CA LEU A 7 15.35 36.40 16.71
C LEU A 7 14.09 35.94 17.43
N ILE A 8 13.00 36.68 17.28
CA ILE A 8 11.67 36.39 17.82
C ILE A 8 10.82 35.86 16.67
N ILE A 9 10.25 34.67 16.87
CA ILE A 9 9.64 33.83 15.84
C ILE A 9 8.14 33.58 16.06
N ASP A 10 7.50 34.39 16.91
CA ASP A 10 6.09 34.25 17.32
C ASP A 10 5.13 34.32 16.13
N ASN A 11 5.48 35.10 15.11
CA ASN A 11 4.73 35.19 13.86
C ASN A 11 5.64 34.83 12.67
N PRO A 12 5.37 33.74 11.92
CA PRO A 12 6.18 33.32 10.77
C PRO A 12 6.27 34.38 9.65
N GLU A 13 5.26 35.25 9.54
CA GLU A 13 5.19 36.32 8.54
C GLU A 13 5.89 37.61 9.02
N LEU A 14 6.25 37.69 10.31
CA LEU A 14 6.84 38.87 10.94
C LEU A 14 7.94 38.44 11.93
N LEU A 15 9.14 38.20 11.42
CA LEU A 15 10.28 37.81 12.26
C LEU A 15 10.95 39.08 12.80
N LEU A 16 11.14 39.17 14.12
CA LEU A 16 11.75 40.34 14.75
C LEU A 16 13.14 39.98 15.29
N TYR A 17 14.16 40.63 14.78
CA TYR A 17 15.54 40.50 15.23
C TYR A 17 15.94 41.72 16.06
N MET A 18 16.37 41.50 17.30
CA MET A 18 16.77 42.55 18.23
C MET A 18 18.27 42.41 18.54
N ASP A 19 19.04 43.48 18.34
CA ASP A 19 20.47 43.54 18.59
C ASP A 19 20.82 44.90 19.21
N GLY A 20 20.87 44.95 20.54
CA GLY A 20 21.06 46.21 21.28
C GLY A 20 19.93 47.21 21.01
N LYS A 21 20.28 48.36 20.41
CA LYS A 21 19.33 49.43 20.05
C LYS A 21 18.73 49.26 18.66
N LEU A 22 19.23 48.30 17.86
CA LEU A 22 18.78 48.07 16.50
C LEU A 22 17.71 46.98 16.48
N HIS A 23 16.54 47.32 15.97
CA HIS A 23 15.44 46.38 15.76
C HIS A 23 15.21 46.22 14.25
N ILE A 24 15.27 44.98 13.77
CA ILE A 24 15.05 44.63 12.37
C ILE A 24 13.83 43.71 12.30
N THR A 25 12.82 44.12 11.54
CA THR A 25 11.66 43.27 11.24
C THR A 25 11.79 42.73 9.81
N VAL A 26 11.70 41.41 9.65
CA VAL A 26 11.54 40.75 8.35
C VAL A 26 10.05 40.65 8.04
N LEU A 27 9.61 41.36 7.01
CA LEU A 27 8.22 41.42 6.57
C LEU A 27 7.94 40.34 5.52
N GLY A 28 6.87 39.55 5.73
CA GLY A 28 6.45 38.46 4.84
C GLY A 28 7.25 37.16 5.01
N GLY A 29 7.93 37.02 6.15
CA GLY A 29 8.75 35.84 6.47
C GLY A 29 9.91 35.60 5.50
N ILE A 30 10.36 34.35 5.43
CA ILE A 30 11.39 33.89 4.49
C ILE A 30 10.91 32.64 3.76
N LYS A 31 11.36 32.46 2.51
CA LYS A 31 11.08 31.24 1.75
C LYS A 31 11.89 30.07 2.33
N LEU A 32 11.21 28.99 2.68
CA LEU A 32 11.85 27.78 3.23
C LEU A 32 12.54 26.92 2.15
N THR A 33 12.17 27.09 0.88
CA THR A 33 12.70 26.32 -0.26
C THR A 33 13.56 27.19 -1.18
N GLY A 34 14.60 26.59 -1.78
CA GLY A 34 15.56 27.30 -2.63
C GLY A 34 16.71 27.90 -1.83
N PHE A 35 17.68 27.06 -1.46
CA PHE A 35 18.81 27.41 -0.60
C PHE A 35 19.81 28.39 -1.22
N ASP A 36 19.68 28.68 -2.51
CA ASP A 36 20.60 29.56 -3.25
C ASP A 36 20.25 31.06 -3.12
N ARG A 37 19.15 31.40 -2.43
CA ARG A 37 18.69 32.79 -2.25
C ARG A 37 18.07 33.00 -0.86
N LEU A 38 18.23 34.20 -0.30
CA LEU A 38 17.58 34.62 0.94
C LEU A 38 16.93 35.99 0.73
N LYS A 39 15.84 36.01 -0.05
CA LYS A 39 15.06 37.22 -0.31
C LYS A 39 14.24 37.62 0.90
N VAL A 40 14.40 38.86 1.33
CA VAL A 40 13.77 39.43 2.52
C VAL A 40 13.35 40.87 2.26
N THR A 41 12.30 41.29 2.94
CA THR A 41 11.98 42.72 3.08
C THR A 41 12.25 43.14 4.52
N LEU A 42 13.26 43.97 4.73
CA LEU A 42 13.69 44.42 6.05
C LEU A 42 13.09 45.78 6.38
N LYS A 43 12.66 45.94 7.64
CA LYS A 43 12.35 47.23 8.27
C LYS A 43 13.29 47.40 9.46
N MET A 44 14.15 48.41 9.42
CA MET A 44 15.20 48.65 10.42
C MET A 44 14.90 49.93 11.19
N VAL A 45 15.04 49.89 12.52
CA VAL A 45 14.82 51.03 13.44
C VAL A 45 15.92 51.05 14.51
N CYS A 46 16.43 52.23 14.84
CA CYS A 46 17.41 52.42 15.92
C CYS A 46 16.82 53.23 17.09
N GLY A 47 17.04 52.78 18.33
CA GLY A 47 16.78 53.57 19.55
C GLY A 47 15.31 53.80 19.91
N GLY A 48 14.40 52.93 19.46
CA GLY A 48 12.96 53.03 19.77
C GLY A 48 12.20 54.14 19.03
N ASN A 49 12.89 54.92 18.18
CA ASN A 49 12.28 56.02 17.43
C ASN A 49 11.68 55.51 16.11
N THR A 50 10.39 55.17 16.12
CA THR A 50 9.69 54.60 14.95
C THR A 50 9.57 55.55 13.76
N ASN A 51 9.86 56.85 13.94
CA ASN A 51 9.78 57.86 12.87
C ASN A 51 10.97 57.81 11.90
N LYS A 52 12.07 57.14 12.22
CA LYS A 52 13.22 56.90 11.34
C LYS A 52 13.36 55.42 11.01
N ALA A 53 12.41 54.88 10.25
CA ALA A 53 12.42 53.48 9.82
C ALA A 53 12.94 53.35 8.39
N PHE A 54 14.05 52.64 8.21
CA PHE A 54 14.58 52.29 6.88
C PHE A 54 13.93 51.00 6.39
N ARG A 55 13.48 50.95 5.13
CA ARG A 55 12.85 49.77 4.54
C ARG A 55 13.52 49.41 3.22
N HIS A 56 13.85 48.13 3.04
CA HIS A 56 14.47 47.66 1.80
C HIS A 56 14.16 46.20 1.52
N ASN A 57 13.98 45.87 0.24
CA ASN A 57 13.82 44.50 -0.24
C ASN A 57 15.10 44.09 -0.97
N LEU A 58 15.68 42.97 -0.57
CA LEU A 58 16.93 42.47 -1.12
C LEU A 58 17.05 40.95 -0.97
N ASP A 59 18.07 40.40 -1.63
CA ASP A 59 18.60 39.07 -1.36
C ASP A 59 19.84 39.19 -0.46
N LEU A 60 19.77 38.68 0.79
CA LEU A 60 20.88 38.75 1.75
C LEU A 60 22.12 37.96 1.32
N TYR A 61 21.99 37.06 0.36
CA TYR A 61 23.14 36.32 -0.22
C TYR A 61 23.82 37.06 -1.37
N ASN A 62 23.23 38.16 -1.86
CA ASN A 62 23.84 38.99 -2.87
C ASN A 62 24.71 40.07 -2.21
N SER A 63 26.03 39.93 -2.30
CA SER A 63 26.98 40.85 -1.66
C SER A 63 26.78 42.31 -2.04
N VAL A 64 26.50 42.59 -3.32
CA VAL A 64 26.28 43.96 -3.82
C VAL A 64 25.03 44.57 -3.18
N GLN A 65 23.96 43.78 -3.04
CA GLN A 65 22.73 44.27 -2.41
C GLN A 65 22.88 44.42 -0.89
N ALA A 66 23.64 43.54 -0.26
CA ALA A 66 23.93 43.61 1.18
C ALA A 66 24.82 44.81 1.52
N GLU A 67 25.85 45.10 0.73
CA GLU A 67 26.69 46.31 0.87
C GLU A 67 25.87 47.58 0.69
N HIS A 68 25.06 47.64 -0.37
CA HIS A 68 24.16 48.77 -0.62
C HIS A 68 23.15 48.98 0.53
N LEU A 69 22.61 47.89 1.09
CA LEU A 69 21.76 47.95 2.28
C LEU A 69 22.53 48.57 3.45
N ILE A 70 23.73 48.07 3.76
CA ILE A 70 24.54 48.54 4.90
C ILE A 70 24.85 50.02 4.76
N GLU A 71 25.29 50.49 3.60
CA GLU A 71 25.61 51.90 3.36
C GLU A 71 24.38 52.80 3.54
N LYS A 72 23.27 52.47 2.87
CA LYS A 72 22.06 53.31 2.90
C LYS A 72 21.36 53.32 4.25
N SER A 73 21.38 52.19 4.96
CA SER A 73 20.76 52.12 6.29
C SER A 73 21.66 52.69 7.38
N ALA A 74 23.00 52.64 7.24
CA ALA A 74 23.93 53.36 8.10
C ALA A 74 23.70 54.88 8.05
N GLU A 75 23.56 55.43 6.85
CA GLU A 75 23.23 56.84 6.63
C GLU A 75 21.85 57.21 7.20
N ALA A 76 20.81 56.41 6.89
CA ALA A 76 19.45 56.70 7.31
C ALA A 76 19.21 56.58 8.82
N LEU A 77 19.93 55.68 9.50
CA LEU A 77 19.76 55.37 10.92
C LEU A 77 20.80 56.05 11.82
N ASP A 78 21.78 56.74 11.23
CA ASP A 78 22.91 57.38 11.94
C ASP A 78 23.70 56.36 12.78
N VAL A 79 24.06 55.24 12.16
CA VAL A 79 24.80 54.12 12.78
C VAL A 79 26.03 53.81 11.94
N ALA A 80 27.14 53.43 12.59
CA ALA A 80 28.36 53.06 11.90
C ALA A 80 28.15 51.84 10.98
N ALA A 81 28.56 51.94 9.72
CA ALA A 81 28.44 50.86 8.73
C ALA A 81 29.10 49.55 9.20
N ALA A 82 30.23 49.63 9.92
CA ALA A 82 30.91 48.46 10.47
C ALA A 82 30.09 47.73 11.56
N GLU A 83 29.28 48.46 12.34
CA GLU A 83 28.36 47.87 13.32
C GLU A 83 27.20 47.20 12.60
N LEU A 84 26.64 47.87 11.60
CA LEU A 84 25.53 47.37 10.80
C LEU A 84 25.90 46.11 10.02
N ALA A 85 27.11 46.04 9.45
CA ALA A 85 27.63 44.85 8.78
C ALA A 85 27.64 43.62 9.71
N LYS A 86 28.07 43.79 10.96
CA LYS A 86 28.05 42.72 11.97
C LYS A 86 26.63 42.30 12.33
N VAL A 87 25.70 43.26 12.39
CA VAL A 87 24.29 42.96 12.70
C VAL A 87 23.62 42.22 11.54
N ILE A 88 23.81 42.67 10.30
CA ILE A 88 23.28 42.00 9.10
C ILE A 88 23.86 40.59 8.97
N SER A 89 25.15 40.39 9.21
CA SER A 89 25.77 39.05 9.21
C SER A 89 25.12 38.12 10.25
N ARG A 90 24.90 38.59 11.49
CA ARG A 90 24.24 37.79 12.54
C ARG A 90 22.76 37.54 12.26
N LEU A 91 22.06 38.51 11.67
CA LEU A 91 20.68 38.33 11.20
C LEU A 91 20.62 37.22 10.14
N THR A 92 21.52 37.23 9.16
CA THR A 92 21.57 36.20 8.12
C THR A 92 21.73 34.82 8.74
N THR A 93 22.67 34.64 9.68
CA THR A 93 22.82 33.36 10.40
C THR A 93 21.56 32.97 11.17
N ALA A 94 20.93 33.90 11.89
CA ALA A 94 19.70 33.62 12.63
C ALA A 94 18.53 33.20 11.71
N LEU A 95 18.44 33.78 10.51
CA LEU A 95 17.44 33.40 9.51
C LEU A 95 17.75 32.05 8.86
N GLU A 96 19.03 31.70 8.70
CA GLU A 96 19.47 30.38 8.24
C GLU A 96 19.12 29.29 9.25
N ASP A 97 19.40 29.52 10.53
CA ASP A 97 19.07 28.61 11.62
C ASP A 97 17.54 28.42 11.71
N TYR A 98 16.78 29.51 11.70
CA TYR A 98 15.30 29.47 11.66
C TYR A 98 14.77 28.68 10.46
N ARG A 99 15.37 28.87 9.26
CA ARG A 99 15.00 28.13 8.06
C ARG A 99 15.27 26.63 8.25
N SER A 100 16.43 26.27 8.79
CA SER A 100 16.82 24.89 9.06
C SER A 100 15.88 24.22 10.06
N GLU A 101 15.62 24.87 11.19
CA GLU A 101 14.72 24.38 12.24
C GLU A 101 13.29 24.19 11.73
N ARG A 102 12.75 25.14 10.95
CA ARG A 102 11.42 25.03 10.34
C ARG A 102 11.34 23.88 9.34
N LEU A 103 12.41 23.64 8.59
CA LEU A 103 12.44 22.57 7.59
C LEU A 103 12.56 21.20 8.26
N GLU A 104 13.32 21.08 9.35
CA GLU A 104 13.34 19.88 10.21
C GLU A 104 11.99 19.66 10.90
N ALA A 105 11.34 20.72 11.41
CA ALA A 105 10.01 20.63 12.03
C ALA A 105 8.90 20.26 11.03
N MET A 106 9.08 20.61 9.75
CA MET A 106 8.18 20.22 8.66
C MET A 106 8.46 18.82 8.12
N LYS A 107 9.60 18.19 8.45
CA LYS A 107 9.77 16.77 8.13
C LYS A 107 8.69 16.00 8.90
N PRO A 108 7.90 15.15 8.23
CA PRO A 108 6.93 14.33 8.93
C PRO A 108 7.69 13.53 10.00
N LYS A 109 7.34 13.74 11.27
CA LYS A 109 7.86 12.89 12.34
C LYS A 109 7.46 11.46 11.98
N GLN A 110 8.43 10.57 11.80
CA GLN A 110 8.15 9.15 11.61
C GLN A 110 7.25 8.71 12.75
N ALA A 111 6.08 8.17 12.43
CA ALA A 111 5.13 7.70 13.42
C ALA A 111 5.86 6.76 14.39
N GLU A 112 5.89 7.12 15.68
CA GLU A 112 6.56 6.31 16.69
C GLU A 112 5.91 4.92 16.72
N LYS A 113 6.73 3.87 16.57
CA LYS A 113 6.24 2.50 16.60
C LYS A 113 5.67 2.22 17.98
N LYS A 114 4.39 1.84 18.05
CA LYS A 114 3.75 1.47 19.33
C LYS A 114 4.51 0.27 19.93
N GLN A 115 5.02 0.45 21.15
CA GLN A 115 5.54 -0.68 21.93
C GLN A 115 4.38 -1.38 22.62
N LEU A 116 4.26 -2.70 22.40
CA LEU A 116 3.23 -3.50 23.05
C LEU A 116 3.52 -3.62 24.55
N THR A 117 2.48 -3.47 25.37
CA THR A 117 2.55 -3.87 26.77
C THR A 117 2.71 -5.38 26.90
N GLU A 118 3.22 -5.87 28.03
CA GLU A 118 3.40 -7.30 28.26
C GLU A 118 2.08 -8.09 28.17
N ALA A 119 0.98 -7.49 28.65
CA ALA A 119 -0.36 -8.06 28.55
C ALA A 119 -0.84 -8.18 27.10
N GLU A 120 -0.74 -7.11 26.30
CA GLU A 120 -1.08 -7.12 24.87
C GLU A 120 -0.24 -8.15 24.11
N ARG A 121 1.06 -8.21 24.42
CA ARG A 121 1.99 -9.17 23.83
C ARG A 121 1.57 -10.60 24.11
N LYS A 122 1.21 -10.91 25.36
CA LYS A 122 0.77 -12.25 25.78
C LYS A 122 -0.52 -12.65 25.07
N ILE A 123 -1.51 -11.77 24.99
CA ILE A 123 -2.80 -12.01 24.31
C ILE A 123 -2.58 -12.28 22.82
N ALA A 124 -1.81 -11.42 22.14
CA ALA A 124 -1.54 -11.57 20.72
C ALA A 124 -0.71 -12.83 20.41
N LEU A 125 0.24 -13.20 21.28
CA LEU A 125 1.01 -14.44 21.14
C LEU A 125 0.15 -15.68 21.35
N GLN A 126 -0.72 -15.68 22.38
CA GLN A 126 -1.69 -16.75 22.59
C GLN A 126 -2.61 -16.90 21.38
N TYR A 127 -3.06 -15.78 20.81
CA TYR A 127 -3.85 -15.77 19.57
C TYR A 127 -3.10 -16.42 18.41
N LEU A 128 -1.81 -16.12 18.22
CA LEU A 128 -1.01 -16.68 17.12
C LEU A 128 -0.68 -18.18 17.33
N LYS A 129 -0.58 -18.66 18.57
CA LYS A 129 -0.28 -20.07 18.88
C LYS A 129 -1.51 -20.98 18.86
N ALA A 130 -2.71 -20.44 19.07
CA ALA A 130 -3.93 -21.25 19.17
C ALA A 130 -4.33 -21.90 17.82
N PRO A 131 -4.90 -23.12 17.81
CA PRO A 131 -5.28 -23.81 16.58
C PRO A 131 -6.36 -23.06 15.78
N GLY A 132 -6.53 -23.44 14.50
CA GLY A 132 -7.55 -22.86 13.62
C GLY A 132 -7.34 -21.36 13.35
N LEU A 133 -6.08 -20.92 13.24
CA LEU A 133 -5.70 -19.50 13.19
C LEU A 133 -6.45 -18.72 12.10
N LEU A 134 -6.48 -19.23 10.86
CA LEU A 134 -7.17 -18.56 9.76
C LEU A 134 -8.68 -18.44 9.97
N GLY A 135 -9.33 -19.48 10.50
CA GLY A 135 -10.76 -19.46 10.80
C GLY A 135 -11.10 -18.44 11.88
N ARG A 136 -10.30 -18.37 12.94
CA ARG A 136 -10.44 -17.35 13.99
C ARG A 136 -10.16 -15.94 13.45
N THR A 137 -9.18 -15.79 12.57
CA THR A 137 -8.86 -14.50 11.93
C THR A 137 -9.99 -14.06 11.03
N ARG A 138 -10.59 -14.96 10.24
CA ARG A 138 -11.80 -14.65 9.46
C ARG A 138 -12.93 -14.14 10.36
N GLN A 139 -13.22 -14.84 11.45
CA GLN A 139 -14.24 -14.42 12.42
C GLN A 139 -13.93 -13.07 13.07
N ALA A 140 -12.66 -12.83 13.43
CA ALA A 140 -12.21 -11.56 13.99
C ALA A 140 -12.34 -10.41 12.98
N ILE A 141 -12.04 -10.65 11.70
CA ILE A 141 -12.24 -9.67 10.62
C ILE A 141 -13.74 -9.33 10.49
N SER A 142 -14.64 -10.32 10.53
CA SER A 142 -16.08 -10.04 10.51
C SER A 142 -16.52 -9.26 11.76
N ALA A 143 -16.01 -9.64 12.94
CA ALA A 143 -16.30 -8.97 14.22
C ALA A 143 -15.69 -7.57 14.33
N SER A 144 -14.77 -7.19 13.44
CA SER A 144 -14.20 -5.84 13.42
C SER A 144 -15.10 -4.81 12.71
N GLY A 145 -16.24 -5.25 12.17
CA GLY A 145 -17.22 -4.41 11.46
C GLY A 145 -17.19 -4.57 9.94
N ILE A 146 -16.48 -5.59 9.40
CA ILE A 146 -16.50 -5.90 7.97
C ILE A 146 -17.66 -6.86 7.69
N VAL A 147 -18.62 -6.42 6.89
CA VAL A 147 -19.84 -7.18 6.58
C VAL A 147 -19.78 -7.80 5.20
N GLY A 148 -19.92 -9.13 5.18
CA GLY A 148 -19.71 -9.92 3.98
C GLY A 148 -18.26 -9.87 3.52
N GLU A 149 -17.98 -10.33 2.30
CA GLU A 149 -16.62 -10.33 1.74
C GLU A 149 -15.59 -11.06 2.62
N GLU A 150 -16.00 -12.08 3.39
CA GLU A 150 -15.14 -12.69 4.42
C GLU A 150 -13.88 -13.33 3.83
N VAL A 151 -14.03 -14.00 2.68
CA VAL A 151 -12.94 -14.64 1.94
C VAL A 151 -12.00 -13.56 1.39
N ASN A 152 -12.55 -12.57 0.68
CA ASN A 152 -11.78 -11.46 0.11
C ASN A 152 -11.05 -10.65 1.19
N SER A 153 -11.68 -10.42 2.34
CA SER A 153 -11.08 -9.71 3.47
C SER A 153 -9.93 -10.49 4.11
N LEU A 154 -10.08 -11.82 4.24
CA LEU A 154 -8.99 -12.68 4.71
C LEU A 154 -7.82 -12.70 3.74
N ILE A 155 -8.07 -12.82 2.43
CA ILE A 155 -7.03 -12.77 1.40
C ILE A 155 -6.29 -11.43 1.45
N ALA A 156 -7.02 -10.31 1.50
CA ALA A 156 -6.44 -8.98 1.60
C ALA A 156 -5.59 -8.83 2.88
N TYR A 157 -6.08 -9.30 4.03
CA TYR A 157 -5.35 -9.27 5.29
C TYR A 157 -4.04 -10.08 5.22
N LEU A 158 -4.06 -11.28 4.63
CA LEU A 158 -2.86 -12.10 4.43
C LEU A 158 -1.87 -11.42 3.47
N ILE A 159 -2.35 -10.87 2.35
CA ILE A 159 -1.50 -10.11 1.41
C ILE A 159 -0.87 -8.91 2.12
N TYR A 160 -1.61 -8.14 2.90
CA TYR A 160 -1.06 -7.01 3.65
C TYR A 160 -0.02 -7.45 4.68
N THR A 161 -0.18 -8.65 5.25
CA THR A 161 0.79 -9.28 6.15
C THR A 161 2.12 -9.59 5.45
N SER A 162 2.07 -9.95 4.17
CA SER A 162 3.26 -10.27 3.36
C SER A 162 4.27 -9.13 3.25
N ARG A 163 3.89 -7.87 3.57
CA ARG A 163 4.81 -6.71 3.64
C ARG A 163 6.03 -6.95 4.51
N LYS A 164 5.93 -7.85 5.50
CA LYS A 164 7.02 -8.23 6.42
C LYS A 164 7.93 -9.33 5.87
N ARG A 165 7.61 -9.89 4.70
CA ARG A 165 8.42 -10.88 3.99
C ARG A 165 9.37 -10.18 3.03
N ASN A 166 10.42 -10.88 2.61
CA ASN A 166 11.35 -10.37 1.61
C ASN A 166 10.70 -10.21 0.23
N THR A 167 9.71 -11.05 -0.09
CA THR A 167 8.91 -11.06 -1.32
C THR A 167 7.44 -10.83 -0.97
N PRO A 168 7.02 -9.56 -0.80
CA PRO A 168 5.63 -9.25 -0.54
C PRO A 168 4.75 -9.50 -1.77
N LEU A 169 3.48 -9.77 -1.51
CA LEU A 169 2.41 -9.78 -2.49
C LEU A 169 1.79 -8.38 -2.64
N HIS A 170 1.05 -8.21 -3.72
CA HIS A 170 0.33 -6.99 -4.03
C HIS A 170 -1.13 -7.32 -4.34
N LEU A 171 -2.02 -6.38 -4.08
CA LEU A 171 -3.46 -6.55 -4.19
C LEU A 171 -4.06 -5.52 -5.15
N MET A 172 -4.95 -5.97 -6.03
CA MET A 172 -5.82 -5.09 -6.81
C MET A 172 -7.28 -5.49 -6.58
N CYS A 173 -8.09 -4.55 -6.09
CA CYS A 173 -9.53 -4.72 -5.99
C CYS A 173 -10.20 -4.27 -7.30
N LEU A 174 -10.97 -5.15 -7.91
CA LEU A 174 -11.68 -4.98 -9.18
C LEU A 174 -13.19 -5.06 -8.98
N GLY A 175 -13.93 -4.35 -9.83
CA GLY A 175 -15.38 -4.26 -9.76
C GLY A 175 -15.95 -2.93 -10.27
N PRO A 176 -17.22 -2.88 -10.64
CA PRO A 176 -17.91 -1.65 -11.06
C PRO A 176 -17.86 -0.53 -10.01
N SER A 177 -18.05 0.72 -10.41
CA SER A 177 -18.18 1.82 -9.44
C SER A 177 -19.36 1.57 -8.50
N GLY A 178 -19.18 1.87 -7.21
CA GLY A 178 -20.22 1.69 -6.19
C GLY A 178 -20.30 0.29 -5.54
N THR A 179 -19.52 -0.71 -5.98
CA THR A 179 -19.56 -2.07 -5.40
C THR A 179 -18.72 -2.26 -4.13
N GLY A 180 -18.25 -1.18 -3.50
CA GLY A 180 -17.51 -1.28 -2.23
C GLY A 180 -16.04 -1.68 -2.33
N LYS A 181 -15.38 -1.59 -3.49
CA LYS A 181 -13.93 -1.89 -3.65
C LYS A 181 -13.04 -1.12 -2.67
N THR A 182 -13.18 0.21 -2.68
CA THR A 182 -12.40 1.10 -1.81
C THR A 182 -12.76 0.84 -0.35
N TRP A 183 -14.03 0.58 -0.06
CA TRP A 183 -14.49 0.22 1.28
C TRP A 183 -13.82 -1.06 1.80
N LEU A 184 -13.74 -2.13 0.99
CA LEU A 184 -13.06 -3.37 1.36
C LEU A 184 -11.58 -3.10 1.69
N GLN A 185 -10.89 -2.37 0.80
CA GLN A 185 -9.49 -1.99 0.98
C GLN A 185 -9.28 -1.19 2.27
N GLU A 186 -10.06 -0.12 2.48
CA GLU A 186 -10.00 0.75 3.66
C GLU A 186 -10.24 -0.05 4.94
N ARG A 187 -11.30 -0.86 5.01
CA ARG A 187 -11.66 -1.59 6.22
C ARG A 187 -10.66 -2.66 6.59
N VAL A 188 -10.11 -3.39 5.62
CA VAL A 188 -9.05 -4.36 5.91
C VAL A 188 -7.76 -3.64 6.30
N SER A 189 -7.49 -2.45 5.74
CA SER A 189 -6.32 -1.65 6.11
C SER A 189 -6.37 -1.14 7.55
N GLU A 190 -7.57 -0.93 8.12
CA GLU A 190 -7.75 -0.61 9.54
C GLU A 190 -7.28 -1.73 10.47
N LEU A 191 -7.01 -2.94 9.95
CA LEU A 191 -6.48 -4.07 10.72
C LEU A 191 -4.95 -4.09 10.75
N ILE A 192 -4.31 -3.21 9.98
CA ILE A 192 -2.87 -3.05 9.88
C ILE A 192 -2.43 -1.91 10.81
N PRO A 193 -1.28 -2.03 11.52
CA PRO A 193 -0.75 -0.95 12.35
C PRO A 193 -0.57 0.35 11.56
N GLU A 194 -0.93 1.49 12.16
CA GLU A 194 -0.82 2.81 11.53
C GLU A 194 0.63 3.12 11.11
N GLU A 195 1.59 2.71 11.93
CA GLU A 195 3.02 2.87 11.66
C GLU A 195 3.51 2.07 10.44
N ASP A 196 2.74 1.08 9.98
CA ASP A 196 3.07 0.17 8.89
C ASP A 196 2.28 0.45 7.60
N LYS A 197 1.41 1.47 7.56
CA LYS A 197 0.66 1.85 6.35
C LYS A 197 0.96 3.28 5.89
N LEU A 198 0.69 3.54 4.62
CA LEU A 198 0.74 4.85 3.98
C LEU A 198 -0.45 4.95 3.01
N GLU A 199 -1.38 5.85 3.32
CA GLU A 199 -2.56 6.13 2.50
C GLU A 199 -2.21 7.24 1.51
N ILE A 200 -2.39 6.96 0.23
CA ILE A 200 -2.02 7.84 -0.87
C ILE A 200 -3.26 8.11 -1.71
N THR A 201 -3.83 9.30 -1.53
CA THR A 201 -4.95 9.80 -2.35
C THR A 201 -4.45 10.35 -3.69
N MET A 202 -3.35 11.12 -3.67
CA MET A 202 -2.71 11.68 -4.85
C MET A 202 -1.20 11.85 -4.61
N LEU A 203 -0.39 11.33 -5.53
CA LEU A 203 1.07 11.51 -5.47
C LEU A 203 1.63 11.92 -6.83
N SER A 204 2.59 12.84 -6.83
CA SER A 204 3.40 13.08 -8.02
C SER A 204 4.41 11.94 -8.21
N MET A 205 4.73 11.59 -9.45
CA MET A 205 5.75 10.58 -9.77
C MET A 205 7.08 10.85 -9.04
N ASN A 206 7.46 12.13 -8.93
CA ASN A 206 8.73 12.53 -8.32
C ASN A 206 8.77 12.33 -6.81
N ALA A 207 7.63 12.40 -6.11
CA ALA A 207 7.56 12.29 -4.67
C ALA A 207 8.08 10.93 -4.16
N PHE A 208 7.91 9.85 -4.94
CA PHE A 208 8.43 8.52 -4.59
C PHE A 208 9.95 8.51 -4.35
N TYR A 209 10.71 9.36 -5.03
CA TYR A 209 12.15 9.40 -4.91
C TYR A 209 12.65 10.26 -3.74
N TYR A 210 11.76 11.03 -3.11
CA TYR A 210 12.11 11.90 -1.98
C TYR A 210 11.78 11.30 -0.62
N PHE A 211 11.14 10.13 -0.57
CA PHE A 211 11.05 9.35 0.66
C PHE A 211 12.44 9.00 1.18
N GLY A 212 12.57 8.89 2.49
CA GLY A 212 13.77 8.37 3.13
C GLY A 212 14.11 6.97 2.65
N LYS A 213 15.40 6.61 2.72
CA LYS A 213 15.91 5.35 2.16
C LYS A 213 15.11 4.12 2.61
N ASP A 214 14.83 3.98 3.90
CA ASP A 214 14.09 2.86 4.47
C ASP A 214 12.63 3.23 4.82
N GLU A 215 12.15 4.40 4.40
CA GLU A 215 10.84 4.92 4.84
C GLU A 215 9.68 4.07 4.35
N LEU A 216 9.77 3.49 3.14
CA LEU A 216 8.74 2.63 2.58
C LEU A 216 8.91 1.16 3.00
N LYS A 217 10.00 0.80 3.68
CA LYS A 217 10.34 -0.59 3.98
C LYS A 217 9.31 -1.22 4.92
N ASN A 218 8.81 -2.38 4.51
CA ASN A 218 7.74 -3.14 5.16
C ASN A 218 6.42 -2.37 5.32
N LYS A 219 6.19 -1.32 4.50
CA LYS A 219 4.93 -0.57 4.52
C LYS A 219 3.90 -1.12 3.53
N LEU A 220 2.63 -0.96 3.89
CA LEU A 220 1.48 -1.10 3.03
C LEU A 220 1.17 0.26 2.38
N LEU A 221 1.29 0.35 1.06
CA LEU A 221 0.89 1.50 0.26
C LEU A 221 -0.54 1.30 -0.23
N LEU A 222 -1.45 2.15 0.20
CA LEU A 222 -2.87 2.13 -0.17
C LEU A 222 -3.10 3.23 -1.20
N ILE A 223 -3.59 2.85 -2.37
CA ILE A 223 -3.93 3.78 -3.44
C ILE A 223 -5.41 3.63 -3.76
N GLU A 224 -6.19 4.63 -3.35
CA GLU A 224 -7.65 4.58 -3.38
C GLU A 224 -8.20 4.52 -4.80
N ASP A 225 -7.61 5.28 -5.73
CA ASP A 225 -8.01 5.30 -7.13
C ASP A 225 -6.79 5.21 -8.05
N MET A 226 -6.62 4.03 -8.69
CA MET A 226 -5.56 3.84 -9.66
C MET A 226 -5.83 4.53 -11.00
N ASP A 227 -7.10 4.82 -11.32
CA ASP A 227 -7.49 5.44 -12.59
C ASP A 227 -7.02 6.90 -12.67
N GLY A 228 -6.80 7.56 -11.51
CA GLY A 228 -6.20 8.90 -11.41
C GLY A 228 -4.68 8.92 -11.24
N ALA A 229 -4.04 7.76 -11.09
CA ALA A 229 -2.63 7.64 -10.68
C ALA A 229 -1.71 7.06 -11.78
N ASP A 230 -2.09 7.19 -13.05
CA ASP A 230 -1.34 6.66 -14.20
C ASP A 230 0.15 7.06 -14.19
N ASN A 231 0.45 8.29 -13.77
CA ASN A 231 1.81 8.83 -13.69
C ASN A 231 2.68 8.17 -12.62
N VAL A 232 2.11 7.39 -11.70
CA VAL A 232 2.77 6.78 -10.55
C VAL A 232 3.03 5.28 -10.74
N LEU A 233 2.42 4.66 -11.76
CA LEU A 233 2.52 3.21 -12.01
C LEU A 233 3.96 2.73 -12.23
N TYR A 234 4.80 3.54 -12.87
CA TYR A 234 6.19 3.16 -13.15
C TYR A 234 7.03 2.97 -11.87
N PRO A 235 7.14 3.97 -10.97
CA PRO A 235 7.79 3.78 -9.67
C PRO A 235 7.23 2.59 -8.87
N LEU A 236 5.90 2.39 -8.87
CA LEU A 236 5.28 1.27 -8.18
C LEU A 236 5.73 -0.07 -8.76
N ARG A 237 5.71 -0.23 -10.09
CA ARG A 237 6.13 -1.47 -10.75
C ARG A 237 7.59 -1.82 -10.45
N GLU A 238 8.46 -0.82 -10.37
CA GLU A 238 9.86 -1.00 -9.98
C GLU A 238 10.00 -1.40 -8.51
N LEU A 239 9.23 -0.79 -7.60
CA LEU A 239 9.16 -1.21 -6.19
C LEU A 239 8.65 -2.64 -6.03
N GLN A 240 7.60 -3.03 -6.78
CA GLN A 240 7.05 -4.40 -6.77
C GLN A 240 8.08 -5.42 -7.28
N SER A 241 8.77 -5.11 -8.38
CA SER A 241 9.64 -6.07 -9.06
C SER A 241 11.05 -6.12 -8.47
N LYS A 242 11.65 -4.96 -8.19
CA LYS A 242 13.06 -4.82 -7.77
C LYS A 242 13.23 -4.47 -6.29
N ARG A 243 12.14 -4.13 -5.59
CA ARG A 243 12.14 -3.74 -4.16
C ARG A 243 13.02 -2.53 -3.88
N ARG A 244 13.32 -1.72 -4.90
CA ARG A 244 14.04 -0.46 -4.78
C ARG A 244 13.77 0.41 -5.99
N ILE A 245 13.80 1.71 -5.77
CA ILE A 245 13.82 2.72 -6.82
C ILE A 245 14.96 3.70 -6.56
N SER A 246 15.54 4.21 -7.63
CA SER A 246 16.62 5.17 -7.56
C SER A 246 16.43 6.26 -8.60
N LYS A 247 16.71 7.51 -8.25
CA LYS A 247 16.74 8.61 -9.19
C LYS A 247 17.94 9.50 -8.92
N THR A 248 18.70 9.73 -9.98
CA THR A 248 19.82 10.66 -9.95
C THR A 248 19.32 12.06 -10.27
N VAL A 249 19.51 12.98 -9.33
CA VAL A 249 19.14 14.39 -9.48
C VAL A 249 20.34 15.28 -9.20
N THR A 250 20.39 16.43 -9.85
CA THR A 250 21.40 17.44 -9.58
C THR A 250 20.87 18.40 -8.53
N LEU A 251 21.48 18.40 -7.35
CA LEU A 251 21.16 19.33 -6.27
C LEU A 251 22.26 20.39 -6.19
N LYS A 252 21.88 21.65 -5.96
CA LYS A 252 22.86 22.68 -5.60
C LYS A 252 23.29 22.45 -4.16
N ASP A 253 24.60 22.38 -3.93
CA ASP A 253 25.13 22.41 -2.57
C ASP A 253 25.01 23.82 -1.96
N SER A 254 25.29 23.94 -0.67
CA SER A 254 25.29 25.23 0.05
C SER A 254 26.30 26.24 -0.49
N LYS A 255 27.20 25.83 -1.39
CA LYS A 255 28.22 26.66 -2.05
C LYS A 255 27.85 27.01 -3.49
N GLY A 256 26.65 26.63 -3.95
CA GLY A 256 26.14 26.90 -5.30
C GLY A 256 26.64 25.95 -6.39
N ASN A 257 27.46 24.95 -6.06
CA ASN A 257 27.94 23.96 -7.02
C ASN A 257 26.87 22.90 -7.28
N LEU A 258 26.78 22.47 -8.53
CA LEU A 258 25.90 21.38 -8.93
C LEU A 258 26.51 20.04 -8.50
N LYS A 259 25.91 19.39 -7.50
CA LYS A 259 26.27 18.06 -7.05
C LYS A 259 25.23 17.04 -7.52
N THR A 260 25.67 16.04 -8.24
CA THR A 260 24.84 14.89 -8.62
C THR A 260 24.64 14.00 -7.40
N VAL A 261 23.39 13.85 -6.96
CA VAL A 261 23.00 12.99 -5.83
C VAL A 261 22.04 11.91 -6.33
N THR A 262 22.28 10.66 -5.92
CA THR A 262 21.37 9.56 -6.21
C THR A 262 20.45 9.36 -5.02
N LEU A 263 19.16 9.65 -5.20
CA LEU A 263 18.12 9.36 -4.23
C LEU A 263 17.75 7.88 -4.37
N ASN A 264 17.83 7.14 -3.27
CA ASN A 264 17.52 5.71 -3.23
C ASN A 264 16.42 5.48 -2.20
N VAL A 265 15.41 4.71 -2.60
CA VAL A 265 14.32 4.27 -1.72
C VAL A 265 14.22 2.75 -1.82
N GLU A 266 14.28 2.09 -0.67
CA GLU A 266 14.23 0.64 -0.51
C GLU A 266 12.83 0.21 -0.06
N GLY A 267 12.39 -0.92 -0.62
CA GLY A 267 11.32 -1.75 -0.09
C GLY A 267 11.89 -2.85 0.84
N PRO A 268 11.18 -3.97 1.02
CA PRO A 268 9.95 -4.38 0.34
C PRO A 268 8.72 -3.54 0.72
N VAL A 269 7.74 -3.43 -0.18
CA VAL A 269 6.43 -2.77 0.06
C VAL A 269 5.30 -3.72 -0.32
N CYS A 270 4.18 -3.67 0.37
CA CYS A 270 2.92 -4.21 -0.15
C CYS A 270 2.16 -3.06 -0.81
N VAL A 271 1.62 -3.27 -2.01
CA VAL A 271 0.86 -2.25 -2.74
C VAL A 271 -0.55 -2.77 -2.88
N SER A 272 -1.53 -1.93 -2.54
CA SER A 272 -2.93 -2.21 -2.74
C SER A 272 -3.57 -1.08 -3.52
N GLY A 273 -4.27 -1.42 -4.60
CA GLY A 273 -4.99 -0.46 -5.44
C GLY A 273 -6.42 -0.89 -5.71
N CYS A 274 -7.29 0.07 -6.01
CA CYS A 274 -8.60 -0.19 -6.58
C CYS A 274 -8.67 0.36 -8.01
N THR A 275 -9.31 -0.37 -8.93
CA THR A 275 -9.58 0.13 -10.29
C THR A 275 -10.90 -0.43 -10.83
N THR A 276 -11.47 0.28 -11.79
CA THR A 276 -12.62 -0.18 -12.58
C THR A 276 -12.21 -0.84 -13.90
N ARG A 277 -10.92 -0.81 -14.26
CA ARG A 277 -10.41 -1.15 -15.60
C ARG A 277 -9.39 -2.29 -15.56
N GLU A 278 -9.87 -3.53 -15.67
CA GLU A 278 -9.00 -4.72 -15.67
C GLU A 278 -7.95 -4.71 -16.81
N GLN A 279 -8.36 -4.34 -18.03
CA GLN A 279 -7.51 -4.39 -19.23
C GLN A 279 -6.48 -3.25 -19.31
N LEU A 280 -6.77 -2.07 -18.73
CA LEU A 280 -5.90 -0.89 -18.85
C LEU A 280 -4.62 -1.04 -18.03
N TYR A 281 -4.61 -1.97 -17.07
CA TYR A 281 -3.51 -2.23 -16.14
C TYR A 281 -2.92 -3.63 -16.28
N GLU A 282 -3.04 -4.30 -17.43
CA GLU A 282 -2.60 -5.71 -17.62
C GLU A 282 -1.21 -5.98 -17.05
N ASP A 283 -0.29 -5.03 -17.20
CA ASP A 283 1.07 -5.17 -16.70
C ASP A 283 1.15 -5.18 -15.16
N ASN A 284 0.38 -4.34 -14.46
CA ASN A 284 0.33 -4.30 -13.00
C ASN A 284 -0.61 -5.36 -12.42
N ALA A 285 -1.77 -5.59 -13.05
CA ALA A 285 -2.76 -6.58 -12.66
C ALA A 285 -2.15 -8.00 -12.62
N ASN A 286 -1.24 -8.30 -13.53
CA ASN A 286 -0.52 -9.57 -13.53
C ASN A 286 0.56 -9.71 -12.43
N ARG A 287 0.89 -8.63 -11.71
CA ARG A 287 1.80 -8.64 -10.54
C ARG A 287 1.05 -8.61 -9.22
N CYS A 288 -0.28 -8.53 -9.27
CA CYS A 288 -1.15 -8.49 -8.11
C CYS A 288 -2.04 -9.74 -8.07
N ILE A 289 -2.47 -10.10 -6.86
CA ILE A 289 -3.69 -10.90 -6.69
C ILE A 289 -4.87 -9.98 -7.00
N LEU A 290 -5.80 -10.49 -7.82
CA LEU A 290 -7.01 -9.78 -8.20
C LEU A 290 -8.16 -10.26 -7.31
N LEU A 291 -8.73 -9.33 -6.56
CA LEU A 291 -9.97 -9.57 -5.80
C LEU A 291 -11.12 -8.88 -6.50
N TYR A 292 -12.20 -9.62 -6.69
CA TYR A 292 -13.41 -9.13 -7.32
C TYR A 292 -14.46 -8.97 -6.23
N THR A 293 -15.03 -7.77 -6.11
CA THR A 293 -16.08 -7.51 -5.13
C THR A 293 -17.36 -8.27 -5.48
N ASP A 294 -18.03 -8.79 -4.47
CA ASP A 294 -19.32 -9.43 -4.54
C ASP A 294 -20.43 -8.37 -4.79
N ASP A 295 -21.00 -8.41 -5.99
CA ASP A 295 -22.11 -7.55 -6.42
C ASP A 295 -23.48 -8.26 -6.32
N SER A 296 -23.57 -9.33 -5.52
CA SER A 296 -24.80 -10.10 -5.36
C SER A 296 -25.88 -9.35 -4.57
N PRO A 297 -27.17 -9.57 -4.90
CA PRO A 297 -28.29 -9.03 -4.12
C PRO A 297 -28.27 -9.45 -2.65
N GLU A 298 -27.72 -10.62 -2.34
CA GLU A 298 -27.56 -11.14 -0.98
C GLU A 298 -26.57 -10.29 -0.19
N GLN A 299 -25.45 -9.92 -0.82
CA GLN A 299 -24.45 -9.06 -0.23
C GLN A 299 -24.98 -7.64 0.00
N ASP A 300 -25.70 -7.08 -0.98
CA ASP A 300 -26.37 -5.78 -0.84
C ASP A 300 -27.32 -5.75 0.37
N LYS A 301 -28.12 -6.80 0.57
CA LYS A 301 -29.01 -6.92 1.74
C LYS A 301 -28.24 -6.92 3.06
N LYS A 302 -27.13 -7.65 3.15
CA LYS A 302 -26.29 -7.69 4.36
C LYS A 302 -25.71 -6.30 4.68
N ILE A 303 -25.20 -5.61 3.66
CA ILE A 303 -24.64 -4.26 3.80
C ILE A 303 -25.73 -3.27 4.27
N MET A 304 -26.89 -3.26 3.61
CA MET A 304 -28.01 -2.40 4.00
C MET A 304 -28.51 -2.69 5.41
N ASP A 305 -28.58 -3.96 5.81
CA ASP A 305 -28.96 -4.32 7.17
C ASP A 305 -27.98 -3.78 8.21
N TYR A 306 -26.68 -3.95 7.97
CA TYR A 306 -25.65 -3.41 8.83
C TYR A 306 -25.71 -1.88 8.94
N GLN A 307 -25.88 -1.17 7.82
CA GLN A 307 -26.05 0.28 7.82
C GLN A 307 -27.27 0.73 8.63
N ARG A 308 -28.39 0.01 8.52
CA ARG A 308 -29.59 0.29 9.35
C ARG A 308 -29.32 0.06 10.84
N ARG A 309 -28.63 -1.03 11.20
CA ARG A 309 -28.27 -1.33 12.59
C ARG A 309 -27.28 -0.30 13.16
N GLN A 310 -26.33 0.16 12.35
CA GLN A 310 -25.41 1.24 12.72
C GLN A 310 -26.17 2.53 13.01
N SER A 311 -27.03 2.96 12.08
CA SER A 311 -27.85 4.17 12.24
C SER A 311 -28.79 4.09 13.44
N ALA A 312 -29.31 2.90 13.74
CA ALA A 312 -30.15 2.65 14.90
C ALA A 312 -29.38 2.54 16.24
N GLY A 313 -28.04 2.64 16.24
CA GLY A 313 -27.21 2.52 17.44
C GLY A 313 -27.18 1.11 18.04
N LEU A 314 -27.47 0.07 17.24
CA LEU A 314 -27.53 -1.32 17.67
C LEU A 314 -26.19 -2.06 17.54
N LEU A 315 -25.11 -1.35 17.19
CA LEU A 315 -23.76 -1.90 17.05
C LEU A 315 -22.88 -1.52 18.24
N ASP A 316 -22.07 -2.46 18.69
CA ASP A 316 -21.05 -2.22 19.71
C ASP A 316 -19.74 -1.79 19.04
N HIS A 317 -19.60 -0.48 18.82
CA HIS A 317 -18.39 0.11 18.24
C HIS A 317 -17.15 -0.10 19.11
N GLN A 318 -17.30 -0.27 20.42
CA GLN A 318 -16.17 -0.51 21.31
C GLN A 318 -15.64 -1.93 21.11
N ALA A 319 -16.53 -2.93 20.99
CA ALA A 319 -16.15 -4.29 20.65
C ALA A 319 -15.42 -4.36 19.29
N GLU A 320 -15.97 -3.73 18.25
CA GLU A 320 -15.34 -3.68 16.92
C GLU A 320 -13.92 -3.07 17.00
N ARG A 321 -13.76 -1.96 17.72
CA ARG A 321 -12.47 -1.28 17.90
C ARG A 321 -11.46 -2.15 18.66
N ASN A 322 -11.92 -2.86 19.68
CA ASN A 322 -11.06 -3.77 20.46
C ASN A 322 -10.53 -4.91 19.58
N VAL A 323 -11.38 -5.47 18.71
CA VAL A 323 -10.98 -6.52 17.76
C VAL A 323 -9.97 -5.98 16.73
N ARG A 324 -10.19 -4.76 16.20
CA ARG A 324 -9.22 -4.09 15.31
C ARG A 324 -7.86 -3.93 15.99
N GLU A 325 -7.83 -3.43 17.22
CA GLU A 325 -6.57 -3.25 17.95
C GLU A 325 -5.88 -4.59 18.26
N GLN A 326 -6.65 -5.64 18.57
CA GLN A 326 -6.11 -6.99 18.74
C GLN A 326 -5.42 -7.48 17.46
N LEU A 327 -6.05 -7.31 16.29
CA LEU A 327 -5.48 -7.71 15.00
C LEU A 327 -4.23 -6.86 14.65
N LYS A 328 -4.22 -5.56 14.96
CA LYS A 328 -3.01 -4.73 14.84
C LYS A 328 -1.88 -5.25 15.74
N ASN A 329 -2.19 -5.66 16.97
CA ASN A 329 -1.20 -6.22 17.89
C ASN A 329 -0.66 -7.59 17.41
N VAL A 330 -1.52 -8.42 16.83
CA VAL A 330 -1.13 -9.67 16.14
C VAL A 330 -0.15 -9.36 15.00
N GLN A 331 -0.46 -8.36 14.17
CA GLN A 331 0.44 -7.90 13.09
C GLN A 331 1.80 -7.46 13.62
N ARG A 332 1.84 -6.68 14.72
CA ARG A 332 3.09 -6.19 15.34
C ARG A 332 4.01 -7.33 15.80
N LEU A 333 3.45 -8.44 16.27
CA LEU A 333 4.22 -9.58 16.77
C LEU A 333 4.90 -10.43 15.70
N LEU A 334 4.39 -10.45 14.47
CA LEU A 334 4.97 -11.23 13.38
C LEU A 334 6.41 -10.79 13.11
N GLN A 335 7.33 -11.76 13.12
CA GLN A 335 8.76 -11.56 12.88
C GLN A 335 9.11 -11.91 11.43
N PRO A 336 10.12 -11.25 10.83
CA PRO A 336 10.65 -11.67 9.55
C PRO A 336 11.35 -13.04 9.71
N VAL A 337 10.82 -14.07 9.05
CA VAL A 337 11.38 -15.43 9.04
C VAL A 337 11.37 -15.97 7.61
N GLY A 338 12.37 -16.77 7.26
CA GLY A 338 12.41 -17.48 5.99
C GLY A 338 11.26 -18.48 5.91
N VAL A 339 10.73 -18.71 4.70
CA VAL A 339 9.76 -19.77 4.46
C VAL A 339 10.31 -20.64 3.35
N LYS A 340 10.34 -21.96 3.57
CA LYS A 340 10.68 -22.95 2.54
C LYS A 340 9.46 -23.82 2.29
N ASN A 341 9.08 -23.93 1.03
CA ASN A 341 8.00 -24.83 0.62
C ASN A 341 8.59 -26.12 0.03
N PRO A 342 8.65 -27.23 0.81
CA PRO A 342 9.21 -28.49 0.32
C PRO A 342 8.37 -29.11 -0.80
N PHE A 343 7.11 -28.69 -0.93
CA PHE A 343 6.18 -29.20 -1.92
C PHE A 343 6.14 -28.36 -3.21
N ALA A 344 6.92 -27.27 -3.30
CA ALA A 344 6.85 -26.31 -4.40
C ALA A 344 7.05 -26.96 -5.78
N THR A 345 7.88 -28.00 -5.88
CA THR A 345 8.17 -28.71 -7.14
C THR A 345 7.02 -29.59 -7.64
N TYR A 346 6.04 -29.89 -6.79
CA TYR A 346 4.85 -30.68 -7.16
C TYR A 346 3.66 -29.79 -7.55
N LEU A 347 3.74 -28.49 -7.28
CA LEU A 347 2.67 -27.56 -7.64
C LEU A 347 2.66 -27.33 -9.14
N GLN A 348 1.50 -27.56 -9.77
CA GLN A 348 1.25 -27.32 -11.17
C GLN A 348 0.00 -26.43 -11.34
N LEU A 349 -0.11 -25.77 -12.49
CA LEU A 349 -1.25 -24.93 -12.82
C LEU A 349 -2.01 -25.54 -14.01
N PRO A 350 -3.35 -25.43 -14.05
CA PRO A 350 -4.14 -25.77 -15.23
C PRO A 350 -3.60 -25.13 -16.50
N GLU A 351 -3.55 -25.89 -17.59
CA GLU A 351 -3.08 -25.41 -18.90
C GLU A 351 -3.93 -24.24 -19.43
N ALA A 352 -5.20 -24.17 -19.03
CA ALA A 352 -6.13 -23.11 -19.38
C ALA A 352 -5.79 -21.74 -18.74
N ILE A 353 -4.93 -21.69 -17.72
CA ILE A 353 -4.61 -20.42 -17.04
C ILE A 353 -3.84 -19.48 -17.97
N PHE A 354 -4.34 -18.26 -18.14
CA PHE A 354 -3.60 -17.22 -18.82
C PHE A 354 -2.36 -16.79 -18.03
N LYS A 355 -1.23 -16.63 -18.74
CA LYS A 355 0.06 -16.19 -18.19
C LYS A 355 0.56 -17.08 -17.02
N PRO A 356 0.70 -18.40 -17.21
CA PRO A 356 0.93 -19.38 -16.13
C PRO A 356 2.16 -19.09 -15.28
N ARG A 357 3.24 -18.53 -15.87
CA ARG A 357 4.47 -18.15 -15.15
C ARG A 357 4.24 -17.17 -14.00
N ARG A 358 3.38 -16.15 -14.21
CA ARG A 358 3.09 -15.14 -13.17
C ARG A 358 2.12 -15.69 -12.13
N THR A 359 1.11 -16.43 -12.57
CA THR A 359 0.15 -17.07 -11.68
C THR A 359 0.83 -18.08 -10.74
N MET A 360 1.81 -18.85 -11.23
CA MET A 360 2.55 -19.82 -10.41
C MET A 360 3.33 -19.11 -9.31
N LEU A 361 4.03 -18.01 -9.65
CA LEU A 361 4.73 -17.21 -8.67
C LEU A 361 3.78 -16.65 -7.59
N LEU A 362 2.62 -16.15 -8.00
CA LEU A 362 1.61 -15.61 -7.07
C LEU A 362 1.08 -16.69 -6.12
N LEU A 363 0.79 -17.88 -6.64
CA LEU A 363 0.34 -19.03 -5.84
C LEU A 363 1.41 -19.43 -4.81
N LEU A 364 2.67 -19.62 -5.24
CA LEU A 364 3.78 -19.95 -4.34
C LEU A 364 3.94 -18.91 -3.23
N LEU A 365 3.97 -17.64 -3.60
CA LEU A 365 4.11 -16.54 -2.64
C LEU A 365 2.92 -16.45 -1.68
N PHE A 366 1.70 -16.80 -2.12
CA PHE A 366 0.52 -16.79 -1.27
C PHE A 366 0.53 -17.94 -0.26
N THR A 367 0.85 -19.16 -0.70
CA THR A 367 1.06 -20.32 0.17
C THR A 367 2.13 -20.05 1.22
N GLU A 368 3.27 -19.48 0.82
CA GLU A 368 4.33 -19.12 1.76
C GLU A 368 3.90 -17.99 2.72
N THR A 369 3.00 -17.11 2.30
CA THR A 369 2.43 -16.06 3.17
C THR A 369 1.50 -16.63 4.22
N ILE A 370 0.71 -17.65 3.86
CA ILE A 370 -0.08 -18.42 4.82
C ILE A 370 0.84 -19.12 5.83
N THR A 371 1.90 -19.77 5.35
CA THR A 371 2.90 -20.41 6.22
C THR A 371 3.55 -19.38 7.16
N PHE A 372 3.94 -18.21 6.64
CA PHE A 372 4.51 -17.11 7.41
C PHE A 372 3.56 -16.59 8.50
N TYR A 373 2.26 -16.53 8.22
CA TYR A 373 1.27 -16.14 9.21
C TYR A 373 1.15 -17.16 10.35
N HIS A 374 1.33 -18.45 10.03
CA HIS A 374 1.41 -19.54 11.00
C HIS A 374 2.77 -19.69 11.68
N GLN A 375 3.72 -18.75 11.54
CA GLN A 375 5.11 -18.91 12.05
C GLN A 375 5.23 -19.34 13.54
N TYR A 376 4.25 -18.99 14.39
CA TYR A 376 4.24 -19.38 15.81
C TYR A 376 3.63 -20.77 16.08
N GLN A 377 3.13 -21.45 15.04
CA GLN A 377 2.58 -22.81 15.03
C GLN A 377 3.44 -23.77 14.21
N ARG A 378 4.60 -23.31 13.74
CA ARG A 378 5.55 -24.07 12.95
C ARG A 378 6.85 -24.21 13.72
N GLU A 379 7.54 -25.31 13.49
CA GLU A 379 8.86 -25.54 14.06
C GLU A 379 9.88 -24.65 13.34
N LEU A 380 10.76 -24.01 14.12
CA LEU A 380 11.81 -23.16 13.57
C LEU A 380 13.01 -24.04 13.23
N GLN A 381 13.27 -24.20 11.94
CA GLN A 381 14.43 -24.93 11.45
C GLN A 381 15.58 -23.97 11.16
N THR A 382 16.80 -24.49 11.18
CA THR A 382 18.01 -23.73 10.84
C THR A 382 18.75 -24.48 9.75
N ASP A 383 19.04 -23.79 8.64
CA ASP A 383 19.81 -24.37 7.55
C ASP A 383 21.25 -24.62 8.01
N THR A 384 21.72 -25.88 7.91
CA THR A 384 23.06 -26.27 8.36
C THR A 384 24.17 -25.64 7.53
N THR A 385 23.87 -25.17 6.32
CA THR A 385 24.85 -24.60 5.38
C THR A 385 24.92 -23.07 5.51
N THR A 386 23.76 -22.40 5.57
CA THR A 386 23.70 -20.93 5.59
C THR A 386 23.53 -20.35 7.00
N GLY A 387 23.07 -21.16 7.96
CA GLY A 387 22.70 -20.70 9.30
C GLY A 387 21.39 -19.90 9.35
N GLU A 388 20.64 -19.81 8.24
CA GLU A 388 19.39 -19.06 8.17
C GLU A 388 18.24 -19.83 8.84
N GLN A 389 17.42 -19.11 9.61
CA GLN A 389 16.24 -19.66 10.25
C GLN A 389 15.02 -19.58 9.33
N TYR A 390 14.29 -20.68 9.23
CA TYR A 390 13.10 -20.77 8.38
C TYR A 390 12.02 -21.66 9.01
N VAL A 391 10.80 -21.50 8.52
CA VAL A 391 9.67 -22.40 8.78
C VAL A 391 9.26 -23.09 7.48
N GLU A 392 8.71 -24.30 7.58
CA GLU A 392 8.29 -25.08 6.43
C GLU A 392 6.79 -24.99 6.17
N THR A 393 6.43 -24.96 4.88
CA THR A 393 5.05 -25.03 4.42
C THR A 393 4.48 -26.41 4.68
N THR A 394 3.24 -26.46 5.18
CA THR A 394 2.48 -27.69 5.40
C THR A 394 1.49 -27.95 4.25
N ILE A 395 0.95 -29.16 4.17
CA ILE A 395 -0.05 -29.51 3.14
C ILE A 395 -1.32 -28.69 3.36
N GLU A 396 -1.71 -28.46 4.62
CA GLU A 396 -2.86 -27.64 4.99
C GLU A 396 -2.71 -26.19 4.50
N ASP A 397 -1.49 -25.63 4.52
CA ASP A 397 -1.22 -24.29 3.99
C ASP A 397 -1.49 -24.22 2.48
N ILE A 398 -1.17 -25.31 1.75
CA ILE A 398 -1.39 -25.42 0.31
C ILE A 398 -2.88 -25.57 0.00
N GLU A 399 -3.59 -26.45 0.72
CA GLU A 399 -5.03 -26.64 0.58
C GLU A 399 -5.80 -25.33 0.78
N VAL A 400 -5.44 -24.59 1.84
CA VAL A 400 -6.06 -23.29 2.10
C VAL A 400 -5.68 -22.25 1.06
N ALA A 401 -4.43 -22.25 0.56
CA ALA A 401 -4.03 -21.35 -0.52
C ALA A 401 -4.89 -21.52 -1.77
N PHE A 402 -5.14 -22.78 -2.16
CA PHE A 402 -5.98 -23.09 -3.30
C PHE A 402 -7.44 -22.77 -3.07
N SER A 403 -8.00 -23.13 -1.92
CA SER A 403 -9.39 -22.78 -1.58
C SER A 403 -9.63 -21.27 -1.56
N LEU A 404 -8.69 -20.48 -1.04
CA LEU A 404 -8.83 -19.02 -1.02
C LEU A 404 -8.63 -18.38 -2.39
N LEU A 405 -7.69 -18.90 -3.22
CA LEU A 405 -7.42 -18.33 -4.54
C LEU A 405 -8.26 -18.96 -5.66
N GLU A 406 -9.13 -19.91 -5.37
CA GLU A 406 -9.94 -20.64 -6.35
C GLU A 406 -10.64 -19.69 -7.32
N THR A 407 -11.43 -18.73 -6.80
CA THR A 407 -12.13 -17.75 -7.63
C THR A 407 -11.16 -16.89 -8.45
N THR A 408 -10.03 -16.50 -7.88
CA THR A 408 -9.00 -15.72 -8.60
C THR A 408 -8.33 -16.53 -9.71
N LEU A 409 -8.07 -17.81 -9.48
CA LEU A 409 -7.47 -18.72 -10.46
C LEU A 409 -8.45 -19.02 -11.59
N LEU A 410 -9.71 -19.34 -11.26
CA LEU A 410 -10.77 -19.58 -12.23
C LEU A 410 -10.97 -18.38 -13.15
N LYS A 411 -11.04 -17.17 -12.59
CA LYS A 411 -11.15 -15.93 -13.38
C LYS A 411 -9.93 -15.65 -14.27
N LYS A 412 -8.75 -16.17 -13.91
CA LYS A 412 -7.55 -16.11 -14.75
C LYS A 412 -7.49 -17.19 -15.83
N SER A 413 -8.38 -18.17 -15.79
CA SER A 413 -8.59 -19.17 -16.85
C SER A 413 -9.75 -18.79 -17.78
N ASP A 414 -10.58 -17.83 -17.36
CA ASP A 414 -11.76 -17.40 -18.08
C ASP A 414 -11.41 -16.37 -19.18
N GLU A 415 -11.87 -16.64 -20.41
CA GLU A 415 -11.71 -15.74 -21.55
C GLU A 415 -12.61 -14.50 -21.46
N LEU A 416 -13.71 -14.59 -20.70
CA LEU A 416 -14.64 -13.50 -20.51
C LEU A 416 -14.21 -12.63 -19.31
N ASN A 417 -14.30 -11.31 -19.48
CA ASN A 417 -14.20 -10.42 -18.33
C ASN A 417 -15.39 -10.64 -17.37
N ASP A 418 -15.19 -10.29 -16.10
CA ASP A 418 -16.15 -10.59 -15.01
C ASP A 418 -17.57 -10.04 -15.28
N ALA A 419 -17.67 -8.85 -15.87
CA ALA A 419 -18.96 -8.24 -16.19
C ALA A 419 -19.70 -8.99 -17.32
N CYS A 420 -18.97 -9.45 -18.33
CA CYS A 420 -19.51 -10.23 -19.44
C CYS A 420 -19.90 -11.64 -18.98
N ARG A 421 -19.07 -12.27 -18.14
CA ARG A 421 -19.35 -13.55 -17.48
C ARG A 421 -20.63 -13.49 -16.63
N SER A 422 -20.73 -12.52 -15.73
CA SER A 422 -21.91 -12.30 -14.88
C SER A 422 -23.18 -12.09 -15.71
N PHE A 423 -23.09 -11.32 -16.81
CA PHE A 423 -24.19 -11.17 -17.75
C PHE A 423 -24.59 -12.50 -18.42
N PHE A 424 -23.61 -13.29 -18.87
CA PHE A 424 -23.87 -14.55 -19.56
C PHE A 424 -24.53 -15.59 -18.64
N GLU A 425 -24.09 -15.70 -17.39
CA GLU A 425 -24.74 -16.60 -16.41
C GLU A 425 -26.17 -16.16 -16.09
N LYS A 426 -26.40 -14.85 -15.91
CA LYS A 426 -27.76 -14.30 -15.72
C LYS A 426 -28.66 -14.55 -16.93
N LEU A 427 -28.12 -14.44 -18.13
CA LEU A 427 -28.81 -14.76 -19.38
C LEU A 427 -29.16 -16.24 -19.47
N LYS A 428 -28.23 -17.15 -19.19
CA LYS A 428 -28.47 -18.61 -19.14
C LYS A 428 -29.55 -18.96 -18.13
N ALA A 429 -29.50 -18.38 -16.93
CA ALA A 429 -30.52 -18.60 -15.89
C ALA A 429 -31.92 -18.12 -16.33
N TRP A 430 -32.00 -16.93 -16.95
CA TRP A 430 -33.26 -16.41 -17.48
C TRP A 430 -33.81 -17.27 -18.62
N LEU A 431 -32.96 -17.76 -19.51
CA LEU A 431 -33.35 -18.67 -20.57
C LEU A 431 -33.88 -20.02 -20.04
N ARG A 432 -33.19 -20.61 -19.04
CA ARG A 432 -33.66 -21.83 -18.34
C ARG A 432 -35.03 -21.64 -17.69
N GLN A 433 -35.29 -20.46 -17.09
CA GLN A 433 -36.59 -20.15 -16.49
C GLN A 433 -37.72 -20.01 -17.52
N ASN A 434 -37.41 -19.61 -18.75
CA ASN A 434 -38.38 -19.42 -19.82
C ASN A 434 -38.45 -20.61 -20.79
N ASP A 435 -37.74 -21.71 -20.50
CA ASP A 435 -37.64 -22.90 -21.35
C ASP A 435 -37.32 -22.58 -22.82
N SER A 436 -36.36 -21.66 -23.03
CA SER A 436 -35.94 -21.22 -24.36
C SER A 436 -34.43 -21.33 -24.52
N GLU A 437 -33.98 -21.69 -25.72
CA GLU A 437 -32.56 -21.67 -26.10
C GLU A 437 -32.18 -20.41 -26.90
N THR A 438 -33.18 -19.63 -27.32
CA THR A 438 -33.00 -18.43 -28.14
C THR A 438 -33.59 -17.19 -27.49
N PHE A 439 -33.05 -16.03 -27.84
CA PHE A 439 -33.51 -14.73 -27.34
C PHE A 439 -33.30 -13.60 -28.34
N TYR A 440 -34.10 -12.54 -28.17
CA TYR A 440 -33.87 -11.28 -28.85
C TYR A 440 -33.23 -10.25 -27.91
N SER A 441 -32.31 -9.44 -28.44
CA SER A 441 -31.66 -8.37 -27.66
C SER A 441 -32.65 -7.35 -27.07
N LYS A 442 -33.80 -7.15 -27.74
CA LYS A 442 -34.87 -6.24 -27.30
C LYS A 442 -35.59 -6.73 -26.03
N GLU A 443 -35.64 -8.04 -25.81
CA GLU A 443 -36.31 -8.67 -24.65
C GLU A 443 -35.37 -8.71 -23.44
N VAL A 444 -34.10 -9.02 -23.68
CA VAL A 444 -33.05 -9.11 -22.65
C VAL A 444 -32.76 -7.74 -22.02
N ARG A 445 -32.71 -6.67 -22.81
CA ARG A 445 -32.36 -5.32 -22.32
C ARG A 445 -33.23 -4.83 -21.14
N PRO A 446 -34.57 -4.80 -21.22
CA PRO A 446 -35.41 -4.32 -20.12
C PRO A 446 -35.35 -5.22 -18.89
N VAL A 447 -35.19 -6.54 -19.06
CA VAL A 447 -35.10 -7.51 -17.95
C VAL A 447 -33.86 -7.22 -17.11
N PHE A 448 -32.69 -7.11 -17.74
CA PHE A 448 -31.42 -6.88 -17.03
C PHE A 448 -31.10 -5.39 -16.79
N ARG A 449 -31.99 -4.48 -17.19
CA ARG A 449 -31.84 -3.02 -17.04
C ARG A 449 -30.51 -2.48 -17.57
N LEU A 450 -30.04 -3.03 -18.70
CA LEU A 450 -28.76 -2.64 -19.32
C LEU A 450 -28.91 -1.47 -20.28
N SER A 451 -27.85 -0.66 -20.40
CA SER A 451 -27.76 0.33 -21.48
C SER A 451 -27.65 -0.38 -22.85
N PRO A 452 -28.16 0.22 -23.95
CA PRO A 452 -28.02 -0.35 -25.29
C PRO A 452 -26.56 -0.64 -25.66
N SER A 453 -25.65 0.25 -25.28
CA SER A 453 -24.21 0.15 -25.56
C SER A 453 -23.58 -1.03 -24.81
N SER A 454 -23.90 -1.20 -23.52
CA SER A 454 -23.39 -2.31 -22.70
C SER A 454 -23.85 -3.65 -23.24
N LEU A 455 -25.14 -3.78 -23.57
CA LEU A 455 -25.69 -5.02 -24.12
C LEU A 455 -25.06 -5.35 -25.48
N SER A 456 -24.94 -4.36 -26.37
CA SER A 456 -24.30 -4.57 -27.68
C SER A 456 -22.85 -5.02 -27.53
N ARG A 457 -22.11 -4.48 -26.56
CA ARG A 457 -20.73 -4.88 -26.28
C ARG A 457 -20.66 -6.34 -25.79
N TYR A 458 -21.49 -6.72 -24.82
CA TYR A 458 -21.50 -8.09 -24.31
C TYR A 458 -21.90 -9.11 -25.37
N LEU A 459 -22.96 -8.84 -26.15
CA LEU A 459 -23.37 -9.75 -27.23
C LEU A 459 -22.27 -9.90 -28.30
N TYR A 460 -21.60 -8.81 -28.66
CA TYR A 460 -20.48 -8.86 -29.59
C TYR A 460 -19.31 -9.70 -29.05
N GLU A 461 -18.96 -9.53 -27.77
CA GLU A 461 -17.89 -10.29 -27.12
C GLU A 461 -18.22 -11.79 -27.04
N LEU A 462 -19.44 -12.13 -26.61
CA LEU A 462 -19.92 -13.52 -26.54
C LEU A 462 -20.00 -14.18 -27.93
N GLU A 463 -20.43 -13.46 -28.95
CA GLU A 463 -20.48 -13.98 -30.32
C GLU A 463 -19.07 -14.20 -30.87
N ARG A 464 -18.17 -13.23 -30.67
CA ARG A 464 -16.77 -13.30 -31.13
C ARG A 464 -16.02 -14.47 -30.51
N MET A 465 -16.29 -14.79 -29.24
CA MET A 465 -15.68 -15.91 -28.52
C MET A 465 -16.46 -17.22 -28.67
N GLY A 466 -17.55 -17.24 -29.45
CA GLY A 466 -18.29 -18.46 -29.78
C GLY A 466 -19.28 -18.95 -28.72
N TYR A 467 -19.50 -18.22 -27.63
CA TYR A 467 -20.48 -18.58 -26.58
C TYR A 467 -21.94 -18.49 -27.08
N ILE A 468 -22.19 -17.57 -28.03
CA ILE A 468 -23.49 -17.41 -28.67
C ILE A 468 -23.34 -17.34 -30.20
N LYS A 469 -24.42 -17.65 -30.91
CA LYS A 469 -24.51 -17.58 -32.37
C LYS A 469 -25.78 -16.84 -32.79
N ILE A 470 -25.70 -16.06 -33.87
CA ILE A 470 -26.89 -15.53 -34.53
C ILE A 470 -27.63 -16.69 -35.23
N ALA A 471 -28.82 -17.03 -34.72
CA ALA A 471 -29.66 -18.07 -35.28
C ALA A 471 -30.43 -17.57 -36.51
N ARG A 472 -31.08 -16.41 -36.40
CA ARG A 472 -31.93 -15.79 -37.43
C ARG A 472 -31.92 -14.27 -37.30
N GLY A 473 -32.33 -13.57 -38.34
CA GLY A 473 -32.56 -12.12 -38.29
C GLY A 473 -31.76 -11.30 -39.30
N SER A 474 -32.00 -9.99 -39.32
CA SER A 474 -31.29 -9.04 -40.17
C SER A 474 -31.12 -7.71 -39.45
N ARG A 475 -30.18 -6.88 -39.92
CA ARG A 475 -29.92 -5.55 -39.34
C ARG A 475 -31.16 -4.67 -39.20
N TYR A 476 -32.19 -4.91 -40.02
CA TYR A 476 -33.47 -4.15 -40.00
C TYR A 476 -34.54 -4.75 -39.08
N LYS A 477 -34.56 -6.08 -38.89
CA LYS A 477 -35.58 -6.78 -38.07
C LYS A 477 -35.11 -7.08 -36.65
N GLY A 478 -33.81 -7.06 -36.41
CA GLY A 478 -33.17 -7.53 -35.17
C GLY A 478 -32.61 -8.94 -35.34
N PHE A 479 -31.64 -9.29 -34.51
CA PHE A 479 -31.00 -10.61 -34.47
C PHE A 479 -31.59 -11.45 -33.34
N GLU A 480 -31.86 -12.71 -33.66
CA GLU A 480 -32.15 -13.79 -32.72
C GLU A 480 -30.83 -14.52 -32.42
N TYR A 481 -30.48 -14.59 -31.14
CA TYR A 481 -29.26 -15.23 -30.66
C TYR A 481 -29.60 -16.59 -30.05
N LYS A 482 -28.70 -17.57 -30.20
CA LYS A 482 -28.77 -18.89 -29.58
C LYS A 482 -27.51 -19.13 -28.75
N VAL A 483 -27.67 -19.60 -27.51
CA VAL A 483 -26.54 -20.03 -26.66
C VAL A 483 -25.96 -21.34 -27.21
N GLN A 484 -24.63 -21.41 -27.34
CA GLN A 484 -23.92 -22.63 -27.75
C GLN A 484 -23.33 -23.36 -26.55
N SER A 485 -22.70 -22.62 -25.64
CA SER A 485 -21.97 -23.18 -24.50
C SER A 485 -22.76 -22.94 -23.21
N TRP A 486 -23.45 -23.97 -22.71
CA TRP A 486 -24.29 -23.85 -21.51
C TRP A 486 -23.52 -24.12 -20.21
N ASP A 487 -22.67 -25.14 -20.23
CA ASP A 487 -21.99 -25.66 -19.03
C ASP A 487 -20.49 -25.31 -19.03
N ASP A 488 -20.12 -24.24 -19.73
CA ASP A 488 -18.73 -23.82 -19.92
C ASP A 488 -18.03 -23.43 -18.62
N LEU A 489 -18.70 -22.67 -17.76
CA LEU A 489 -18.18 -22.30 -16.44
C LEU A 489 -18.10 -23.51 -15.51
N GLU A 490 -19.08 -24.41 -15.56
CA GLU A 490 -19.09 -25.64 -14.77
C GLU A 490 -17.94 -26.57 -15.19
N THR A 491 -17.72 -26.70 -16.50
CA THR A 491 -16.60 -27.48 -17.07
C THR A 491 -15.27 -26.88 -16.61
N LEU A 492 -15.08 -25.56 -16.76
CA LEU A 492 -13.87 -24.87 -16.32
C LEU A 492 -13.60 -25.05 -14.82
N THR A 493 -14.65 -25.03 -14.01
CA THR A 493 -14.58 -25.19 -12.55
C THR A 493 -14.21 -26.62 -12.17
N ASN A 494 -14.85 -27.61 -12.79
CA ASN A 494 -14.58 -29.02 -12.55
C ASN A 494 -13.16 -29.41 -12.97
N ASP A 495 -12.70 -28.93 -14.14
CA ASP A 495 -11.33 -29.17 -14.62
C ASP A 495 -10.29 -28.61 -13.65
N ALA A 496 -10.54 -27.41 -13.11
CA ALA A 496 -9.69 -26.82 -12.10
C ALA A 496 -9.71 -27.65 -10.80
N HIS A 497 -10.88 -28.05 -10.31
CA HIS A 497 -11.01 -28.89 -9.10
C HIS A 497 -10.33 -30.25 -9.22
N GLU A 498 -10.53 -30.95 -10.35
CA GLU A 498 -9.93 -32.27 -10.58
C GLU A 498 -8.39 -32.18 -10.59
N MET A 499 -7.84 -31.20 -11.32
CA MET A 499 -6.41 -30.96 -11.28
C MET A 499 -5.91 -30.65 -9.88
N MET A 500 -6.70 -29.88 -9.13
CA MET A 500 -6.35 -29.51 -7.77
C MET A 500 -6.30 -30.70 -6.83
N GLU A 501 -7.32 -31.57 -6.87
CA GLU A 501 -7.33 -32.81 -6.10
C GLU A 501 -6.16 -33.71 -6.47
N ASN A 502 -5.83 -33.82 -7.76
CA ASN A 502 -4.70 -34.61 -8.23
C ASN A 502 -3.36 -34.13 -7.66
N ILE A 503 -3.11 -32.82 -7.65
CA ILE A 503 -1.90 -32.22 -7.05
C ILE A 503 -1.82 -32.55 -5.55
N LEU A 504 -2.93 -32.40 -4.83
CA LEU A 504 -2.97 -32.70 -3.39
C LEU A 504 -2.75 -34.19 -3.11
N ILE A 505 -3.28 -35.08 -3.95
CA ILE A 505 -3.05 -36.52 -3.85
C ILE A 505 -1.57 -36.84 -4.05
N GLU A 506 -0.90 -36.24 -5.04
CA GLU A 506 0.54 -36.43 -5.27
C GLU A 506 1.38 -35.94 -4.10
N ILE A 507 1.10 -34.75 -3.59
CA ILE A 507 1.79 -34.17 -2.43
C ILE A 507 1.65 -35.08 -1.20
N ARG A 508 0.45 -35.61 -0.94
CA ARG A 508 0.20 -36.53 0.18
C ARG A 508 0.98 -37.85 0.05
N LYS A 509 1.10 -38.41 -1.17
CA LYS A 509 1.89 -39.63 -1.43
C LYS A 509 3.37 -39.44 -1.09
N VAL A 510 3.95 -38.29 -1.41
CA VAL A 510 5.36 -37.97 -1.12
C VAL A 510 5.60 -37.83 0.37
N ASN A 511 4.69 -37.17 1.11
CA ASN A 511 4.84 -36.95 2.55
C ASN A 511 4.89 -38.27 3.36
N HIS A 512 4.18 -39.31 2.92
CA HIS A 512 4.26 -40.64 3.54
C HIS A 512 5.60 -41.37 3.34
N SER A 513 6.46 -40.87 2.45
CA SER A 513 7.72 -41.52 2.06
C SER A 513 8.96 -40.91 2.75
N SER A 514 8.81 -39.82 3.52
CA SER A 514 9.91 -39.16 4.22
C SER A 514 9.95 -39.56 5.71
N PRO A 515 11.08 -40.02 6.27
CA PRO A 515 11.16 -40.38 7.68
C PRO A 515 11.08 -39.11 8.55
N GLY A 516 10.10 -39.09 9.46
CA GLY A 516 9.87 -37.98 10.39
C GLY A 516 11.11 -37.70 11.25
N VAL A 517 11.63 -36.49 11.16
CA VAL A 517 12.68 -35.98 12.05
C VAL A 517 12.02 -35.58 13.38
N ALA A 518 12.61 -36.03 14.49
CA ALA A 518 12.05 -35.92 15.83
C ALA A 518 11.76 -34.46 16.24
N GLN A 519 10.53 -34.25 16.70
CA GLN A 519 9.94 -32.96 17.10
C GLN A 519 10.49 -32.46 18.45
N SER A 520 10.85 -31.18 18.52
CA SER A 520 11.12 -30.48 19.80
C SER A 520 9.96 -29.52 20.15
N PRO A 521 9.45 -29.46 21.39
CA PRO A 521 8.20 -28.73 21.70
C PRO A 521 8.29 -27.19 21.74
N ASP A 522 9.47 -26.59 21.55
CA ASP A 522 9.68 -25.17 21.85
C ASP A 522 10.01 -24.33 20.60
N GLY A 523 8.97 -23.78 19.96
CA GLY A 523 9.10 -22.81 18.87
C GLY A 523 9.67 -21.45 19.30
N LEU A 524 10.29 -20.73 18.34
CA LEU A 524 10.72 -19.32 18.33
C LEU A 524 11.18 -18.70 19.69
N HIS A 525 11.94 -19.43 20.52
CA HIS A 525 12.48 -18.89 21.78
C HIS A 525 14.00 -18.73 21.88
N ASN A 526 14.75 -18.97 20.80
CA ASN A 526 16.19 -18.67 20.79
C ASN A 526 16.50 -17.32 20.13
N THR A 527 16.32 -16.24 20.90
CA THR A 527 16.96 -14.96 20.60
C THR A 527 18.48 -15.09 20.73
N GLN A 528 19.21 -14.68 19.69
CA GLN A 528 20.68 -14.60 19.69
C GLN A 528 21.21 -13.87 20.92
N LYS A 529 21.99 -14.57 21.77
CA LYS A 529 22.95 -13.89 22.66
C LYS A 529 24.02 -13.26 21.77
N THR A 530 24.13 -11.94 21.81
CA THR A 530 25.21 -11.18 21.20
C THR A 530 26.56 -11.70 21.74
N SER A 531 27.32 -12.36 20.87
CA SER A 531 28.70 -12.74 21.17
C SER A 531 29.54 -11.47 21.31
N LYS A 532 29.94 -11.15 22.54
CA LYS A 532 31.05 -10.21 22.78
C LYS A 532 32.30 -10.84 22.17
N LYS A 533 32.75 -10.31 21.03
CA LYS A 533 34.07 -10.62 20.49
C LYS A 533 35.13 -10.20 21.51
N THR A 534 35.81 -11.19 22.07
CA THR A 534 37.04 -11.02 22.86
C THR A 534 38.12 -10.48 21.94
N ALA A 535 38.72 -9.36 22.31
CA ALA A 535 39.89 -8.80 21.64
C ALA A 535 41.06 -9.79 21.75
N VAL A 536 41.59 -10.23 20.62
CA VAL A 536 42.88 -10.93 20.57
C VAL A 536 43.95 -9.85 20.47
N ALA A 537 44.72 -9.71 21.56
CA ALA A 537 45.95 -8.95 21.57
C ALA A 537 46.99 -9.66 20.69
N GLN A 538 47.54 -8.95 19.70
CA GLN A 538 48.78 -9.35 19.06
C GLN A 538 49.94 -8.90 19.95
N GLN A 539 50.65 -9.87 20.52
CA GLN A 539 52.04 -9.70 20.96
C GLN A 539 52.96 -10.26 19.87
N GLN A 540 54.01 -9.46 19.62
CA GLN A 540 55.18 -9.66 18.75
C GLN A 540 55.01 -9.32 17.28
#